data_AF-A0A3E3DVM8-F1
#
_entry.id   AF-A0A3E3DVM8-F1
#
_cell.length_a   1.000
_cell.length_b   1.000
_cell.length_c   1.000
_cell.angle_alpha   90.00
_cell.angle_beta   90.00
_cell.angle_gamma   90.00
#
_symmetry.space_group_name_H-M   'P 1'
#
loop_
_entity.id
_entity.type
_entity.pdbx_description
1 polymer ?
#
loop_
_entity_poly.entity_id
_entity_poly.type
_entity_poly.pdbx_seq_one_letter_code
_entity_poly.pdbx_strand_id
1 'polypeptide(L)'
;MMHPLNPRKWYFTVYFDEEKCKRNHYNPQTLYDYIEKCADVLEIERVDNATWQPRSDLSGARISLAMSLLVDQEWFINNVEKVIYHEGGDQGYNLIDDLKDIAPYRLRGNF
;
A
#
# COMPACT_ATOMS: atom_id res chain seq x y z
N MET A 1 -10.57 14.70 -5.70
CA MET A 1 -11.56 14.11 -6.62
C MET A 1 -11.09 12.68 -6.85
N MET A 2 -11.92 11.67 -6.58
CA MET A 2 -11.53 10.28 -6.86
C MET A 2 -11.53 10.06 -8.36
N HIS A 3 -10.46 9.50 -8.89
CA HIS A 3 -10.31 9.17 -10.30
C HIS A 3 -10.70 7.69 -10.54
N PRO A 4 -11.30 7.34 -11.69
CA PRO A 4 -11.67 5.96 -11.97
C PRO A 4 -10.41 5.09 -12.10
N LEU A 5 -10.43 3.90 -11.48
CA LEU A 5 -9.36 2.91 -11.58
C LEU A 5 -9.15 2.46 -13.04
N ASN A 6 -7.91 2.54 -13.53
CA ASN A 6 -7.52 1.96 -14.80
C ASN A 6 -6.83 0.60 -14.58
N PRO A 7 -7.46 -0.54 -14.87
CA PRO A 7 -6.90 -1.87 -14.59
C PRO A 7 -5.65 -2.19 -15.42
N ARG A 8 -5.39 -1.45 -16.51
CA ARG A 8 -4.18 -1.61 -17.34
C ARG A 8 -2.96 -0.91 -16.76
N LYS A 9 -3.14 -0.08 -15.74
CA LYS A 9 -2.04 0.55 -15.01
C LYS A 9 -1.68 -0.29 -13.78
N TRP A 10 -0.49 -0.08 -13.26
CA TRP A 10 -0.13 -0.62 -11.96
C TRP A 10 -0.95 0.09 -10.87
N TYR A 11 -1.37 -0.66 -9.86
CA TYR A 11 -2.04 -0.11 -8.69
C TYR A 11 -1.82 -1.01 -7.49
N PHE A 12 -2.03 -0.47 -6.30
CA PHE A 12 -2.04 -1.26 -5.07
C PHE A 12 -3.21 -0.88 -4.19
N THR A 13 -3.70 -1.87 -3.45
CA THR A 13 -4.78 -1.76 -2.48
C THR A 13 -4.29 -2.18 -1.11
N VAL A 14 -4.53 -1.36 -0.09
CA VAL A 14 -4.06 -1.58 1.29
C VAL A 14 -5.21 -1.95 2.20
N TYR A 15 -5.04 -3.05 2.94
CA TYR A 15 -5.97 -3.49 3.96
C TYR A 15 -5.27 -3.44 5.31
N PHE A 16 -5.77 -2.59 6.20
CA PHE A 16 -5.31 -2.53 7.58
C PHE A 16 -6.07 -3.54 8.45
N ASP A 17 -5.36 -4.17 9.38
CA ASP A 17 -5.94 -5.01 10.43
C ASP A 17 -6.49 -4.09 11.52
N GLU A 18 -7.83 -4.00 11.64
CA GLU A 18 -8.49 -3.10 12.58
C GLU A 18 -8.09 -3.37 14.04
N GLU A 19 -7.87 -4.63 14.41
CA GLU A 19 -7.47 -4.99 15.77
C GLU A 19 -6.02 -4.60 16.04
N LYS A 20 -5.10 -4.73 15.06
CA LYS A 20 -3.74 -4.18 15.17
C LYS A 20 -3.77 -2.67 15.27
N CYS A 21 -4.54 -1.99 14.42
CA CYS A 21 -4.71 -0.54 14.47
C CYS A 21 -5.16 -0.10 15.85
N LYS A 22 -6.20 -0.72 16.39
CA LYS A 22 -6.74 -0.42 17.72
C LYS A 22 -5.70 -0.67 18.83
N ARG A 23 -5.00 -1.80 18.81
CA ARG A 23 -3.93 -2.11 19.78
C ARG A 23 -2.79 -1.10 19.73
N ASN A 24 -2.45 -0.62 18.54
CA ASN A 24 -1.42 0.38 18.31
C ASN A 24 -1.94 1.83 18.38
N HIS A 25 -3.18 2.03 18.85
CA HIS A 25 -3.81 3.33 19.03
C HIS A 25 -3.98 4.17 17.74
N TYR A 26 -4.16 3.51 16.61
CA TYR A 26 -4.46 4.11 15.31
C TYR A 26 -5.92 3.92 14.90
N ASN A 27 -6.46 4.95 14.23
CA ASN A 27 -7.67 4.83 13.43
C ASN A 27 -7.25 4.48 11.97
N PRO A 28 -7.79 3.41 11.36
CA PRO A 28 -7.47 3.05 9.97
C PRO A 28 -7.62 4.20 8.97
N GLN A 29 -8.63 5.06 9.13
CA GLN A 29 -8.83 6.19 8.23
C GLN A 29 -7.66 7.18 8.29
N THR A 30 -7.12 7.44 9.48
CA THR A 30 -5.92 8.28 9.64
C THR A 30 -4.71 7.67 8.94
N LEU A 31 -4.58 6.33 8.97
CA LEU A 31 -3.49 5.65 8.27
C LEU A 31 -3.62 5.76 6.74
N TYR A 32 -4.83 5.68 6.21
CA TYR A 32 -5.07 5.93 4.79
C TYR A 32 -4.71 7.37 4.38
N ASP A 33 -5.00 8.35 5.24
CA ASP A 33 -4.60 9.75 5.00
C ASP A 33 -3.07 9.93 5.04
N TYR A 34 -2.35 9.13 5.83
CA TYR A 34 -0.88 9.11 5.83
C TYR A 34 -0.32 8.54 4.52
N ILE A 35 -0.90 7.44 4.02
CA ILE A 35 -0.53 6.89 2.71
C ILE A 35 -0.74 7.94 1.62
N GLU A 36 -1.86 8.66 1.64
CA GLU A 36 -2.16 9.70 0.65
C GLU A 36 -1.09 10.81 0.63
N LYS A 37 -0.62 11.25 1.80
CA LYS A 37 0.50 12.21 1.90
C LYS A 37 1.81 11.66 1.32
N CYS A 38 2.12 10.39 1.56
CA CYS A 38 3.30 9.74 0.97
C CYS A 38 3.17 9.57 -0.55
N ALA A 39 1.97 9.21 -1.02
CA ALA A 39 1.66 8.96 -2.41
C ALA A 39 1.72 10.22 -3.28
N ASP A 40 1.28 11.37 -2.74
CA ASP A 40 1.24 12.64 -3.49
C ASP A 40 2.64 13.07 -3.97
N VAL A 41 3.66 12.89 -3.13
CA VAL A 41 5.08 13.19 -3.47
C VAL A 41 5.59 12.33 -4.63
N LEU A 42 5.01 11.14 -4.82
CA LEU A 42 5.37 10.19 -5.87
C LEU A 42 4.47 10.30 -7.11
N GLU A 43 3.59 11.31 -7.19
CA GLU A 43 2.59 11.47 -8.24
C GLU A 43 1.65 10.26 -8.35
N ILE A 44 1.38 9.62 -7.21
CA ILE A 44 0.42 8.54 -7.06
C ILE A 44 -0.84 9.14 -6.45
N GLU A 45 -2.00 8.83 -7.02
CA GLU A 45 -3.28 9.31 -6.56
C GLU A 45 -4.14 8.20 -5.97
N ARG A 46 -5.01 8.60 -5.04
CA ARG A 46 -6.00 7.73 -4.43
C ARG A 46 -7.23 7.68 -5.35
N VAL A 47 -7.53 6.50 -5.87
CA VAL A 47 -8.65 6.25 -6.81
C VAL A 47 -9.88 5.67 -6.12
N ASP A 48 -9.68 5.02 -4.97
CA ASP A 48 -10.72 4.55 -4.05
C ASP A 48 -10.21 4.64 -2.61
N ASN A 49 -11.07 4.40 -1.62
CA ASN A 49 -10.75 4.48 -0.20
C ASN A 49 -9.48 3.73 0.19
N ALA A 50 -9.19 2.59 -0.44
CA ALA A 50 -8.04 1.77 -0.11
C ALA A 50 -7.08 1.58 -1.28
N THR A 51 -7.25 2.28 -2.41
CA THR A 51 -6.53 1.98 -3.65
C THR A 51 -5.82 3.20 -4.22
N TRP A 52 -4.58 2.98 -4.64
CA TRP A 52 -3.69 4.00 -5.21
C TRP A 52 -3.13 3.58 -6.56
N GLN A 53 -3.02 4.55 -7.48
CA GLN A 53 -2.57 4.37 -8.85
C GLN A 53 -1.75 5.58 -9.33
N PRO A 54 -0.77 5.43 -10.24
CA PRO A 54 -0.01 6.57 -10.78
C PRO A 54 -0.88 7.51 -11.63
N ARG A 55 -0.69 8.83 -11.47
CA ARG A 55 -1.38 9.87 -12.25
C ARG A 55 -1.04 9.81 -13.74
N SER A 56 0.22 9.54 -14.07
CA SER A 56 0.70 9.43 -15.45
C SER A 56 0.88 7.97 -15.88
N ASP A 57 1.34 7.75 -17.11
CA ASP A 57 1.61 6.42 -17.66
C ASP A 57 2.97 5.87 -17.17
N LEU A 58 3.63 6.59 -16.25
CA LEU A 58 4.94 6.28 -15.72
C LEU A 58 4.89 5.13 -14.70
N SER A 59 5.43 4.01 -15.19
CA SER A 59 6.14 2.88 -14.57
C SER A 59 5.68 2.32 -13.22
N GLY A 60 5.57 0.98 -13.21
CA GLY A 60 5.50 0.17 -11.99
C GLY A 60 6.57 0.51 -10.95
N ALA A 61 7.71 1.07 -11.36
CA ALA A 61 8.78 1.51 -10.45
C ALA A 61 8.32 2.52 -9.37
N ARG A 62 7.39 3.44 -9.69
CA ARG A 62 6.86 4.38 -8.67
C ARG A 62 6.01 3.66 -7.63
N ILE A 63 5.20 2.70 -8.08
CA ILE A 63 4.37 1.86 -7.20
C ILE A 63 5.26 0.96 -6.34
N SER A 64 6.28 0.33 -6.92
CA SER A 64 7.28 -0.44 -6.18
C SER A 64 8.02 0.41 -5.15
N LEU A 65 8.42 1.64 -5.50
CA LEU A 65 9.06 2.57 -4.57
C LEU A 65 8.11 2.96 -3.43
N ALA A 66 6.86 3.32 -3.74
CA ALA A 66 5.85 3.66 -2.74
C ALA A 66 5.64 2.52 -1.75
N MET A 67 5.43 1.30 -2.25
CA MET A 67 5.30 0.10 -1.42
C MET A 67 6.54 -0.14 -0.57
N SER A 68 7.75 0.01 -1.12
CA SER A 68 8.99 -0.13 -0.34
C SER A 68 9.10 0.92 0.76
N LEU A 69 8.72 2.18 0.50
CA LEU A 69 8.78 3.24 1.50
C LEU A 69 7.73 3.07 2.59
N LEU A 70 6.54 2.57 2.24
CA LEU A 70 5.47 2.27 3.18
C LEU A 70 5.86 1.15 4.14
N VAL A 71 6.44 0.05 3.65
CA VAL A 71 6.82 -1.08 4.52
C VAL A 71 7.96 -0.73 5.49
N ASP A 72 8.73 0.32 5.21
CA ASP A 72 9.74 0.84 6.14
C ASP A 72 9.12 1.69 7.27
N GLN A 73 7.84 2.07 7.18
CA GLN A 73 7.15 2.83 8.21
C GLN A 73 6.54 1.93 9.29
N GLU A 74 6.87 2.17 10.56
CA GLU A 74 6.33 1.39 11.69
C GLU A 74 4.82 1.47 11.80
N TRP A 75 4.23 2.65 11.59
CA TRP A 75 2.78 2.84 11.62
C TRP A 75 2.06 2.06 10.52
N PHE A 76 2.76 1.69 9.44
CA PHE A 76 2.20 0.91 8.34
C PHE A 76 2.40 -0.57 8.59
N ILE A 77 3.65 -1.02 8.71
CA ILE A 77 3.99 -2.45 8.71
C ILE A 77 3.46 -3.18 9.96
N ASN A 78 3.30 -2.48 11.09
CA ASN A 78 2.75 -3.06 12.31
C ASN A 78 1.21 -3.12 12.32
N ASN A 79 0.55 -2.50 11.34
CA ASN A 79 -0.91 -2.38 11.28
C ASN A 79 -1.52 -2.98 10.01
N VAL A 80 -0.72 -3.23 8.97
CA VAL A 80 -1.20 -3.77 7.70
C VAL A 80 -1.50 -5.27 7.80
N GLU A 81 -2.63 -5.69 7.23
CA GLU A 81 -2.97 -7.10 7.06
C GLU A 81 -2.38 -7.64 5.74
N LYS A 82 -2.65 -6.92 4.65
CA LYS A 82 -2.21 -7.27 3.30
C LYS A 82 -2.15 -6.04 2.40
N VAL A 83 -1.30 -6.13 1.38
CA VAL A 83 -1.21 -5.13 0.30
C VAL A 83 -1.30 -5.90 -1.00
N ILE A 84 -2.38 -5.69 -1.74
CA ILE A 84 -2.61 -6.34 -3.03
C ILE A 84 -2.14 -5.40 -4.13
N TYR A 85 -1.12 -5.79 -4.90
CA TYR A 85 -0.65 -5.02 -6.04
C TYR A 85 -0.91 -5.74 -7.36
N HIS A 86 -1.13 -4.95 -8.39
CA HIS A 86 -1.40 -5.40 -9.75
C HIS A 86 -0.41 -4.75 -10.71
N GLU A 87 0.13 -5.56 -11.63
CA GLU A 87 1.17 -5.14 -12.58
C GLU A 87 0.60 -4.81 -13.97
N GLY A 88 -0.59 -4.20 -14.03
CA GLY A 88 -1.26 -3.89 -15.30
C GLY A 88 -2.11 -5.04 -15.86
N GLY A 89 -2.89 -5.68 -14.98
CA GLY A 89 -3.86 -6.72 -15.31
C GLY A 89 -4.67 -7.15 -14.09
N ASP A 90 -5.50 -8.18 -14.25
CA ASP A 90 -6.42 -8.65 -13.21
C ASP A 90 -5.74 -9.52 -12.14
N GLN A 91 -4.52 -9.99 -12.41
CA GLN A 91 -3.74 -10.77 -11.46
C GLN A 91 -3.21 -9.86 -10.34
N GLY A 92 -3.61 -10.17 -9.11
CA GLY A 92 -3.13 -9.51 -7.90
C GLY A 92 -2.12 -10.38 -7.14
N TYR A 93 -1.16 -9.73 -6.51
CA TYR A 93 -0.11 -10.34 -5.69
C TYR A 93 -0.12 -9.71 -4.29
N ASN A 94 0.20 -10.48 -3.25
CA ASN A 94 0.23 -9.97 -1.88
C ASN A 94 1.66 -9.66 -1.45
N LEU A 95 1.99 -8.37 -1.34
CA LEU A 95 3.31 -7.92 -0.93
C LEU A 95 3.72 -8.46 0.45
N ILE A 96 2.77 -8.64 1.37
CA ILE A 96 3.10 -9.14 2.72
C ILE A 96 3.55 -10.59 2.67
N ASP A 97 3.01 -11.40 1.76
CA ASP A 97 3.46 -12.77 1.57
C ASP A 97 4.81 -12.79 0.85
N ASP A 98 4.99 -11.97 -0.19
CA ASP A 98 6.29 -11.81 -0.87
C ASP A 98 7.39 -11.43 0.12
N LEU A 99 7.12 -10.48 1.04
CA LEU A 99 8.06 -10.05 2.06
C LEU A 99 8.41 -11.16 3.06
N LYS A 100 7.48 -12.05 3.42
CA LYS A 100 7.80 -13.21 4.29
C LYS A 100 8.85 -14.10 3.65
N ASP A 101 8.77 -14.28 2.33
CA ASP A 101 9.66 -15.16 1.59
C ASP A 101 11.02 -14.52 1.29
N ILE A 102 11.03 -13.25 0.86
CA ILE A 102 12.26 -12.61 0.32
C ILE A 102 12.95 -11.65 1.29
N ALA A 103 12.21 -11.02 2.21
CA ALA A 103 12.72 -9.98 3.09
C ALA A 103 12.01 -9.96 4.46
N PRO A 104 11.98 -11.08 5.20
CA PRO A 104 11.21 -11.19 6.45
C PRO A 104 11.68 -10.22 7.53
N TYR A 105 12.93 -9.75 7.46
CA TYR A 105 13.48 -8.74 8.36
C TYR A 105 12.75 -7.38 8.31
N ARG A 106 11.98 -7.12 7.23
CA ARG A 106 11.11 -5.93 7.13
C ARG A 106 9.83 -6.07 7.94
N LEU A 107 9.40 -7.29 8.25
CA LEU A 107 8.21 -7.57 9.03
C LEU A 107 8.55 -7.43 10.53
N ARG A 108 8.47 -6.21 11.06
CA ARG A 108 8.73 -5.96 12.48
C ARG A 108 7.67 -6.66 13.34
N GLY A 109 8.10 -7.39 14.37
CA GLY A 109 7.28 -7.85 15.50
C GLY A 109 6.08 -8.76 15.22
N ASN A 110 5.94 -9.37 14.03
CA ASN A 110 4.79 -10.20 13.65
C ASN A 110 5.16 -11.69 13.49
N PHE A 111 5.70 -12.30 14.54
CA PHE A 111 5.68 -13.76 14.76
C PHE A 111 4.98 -14.04 16.09
#